data_AF-A0A8J6H9Y1-F1
#
_entry.id   AF-A0A8J6H9Y1-F1
#
_cell.length_a   1.000
_cell.length_b   1.000
_cell.length_c   1.000
_cell.angle_alpha   90.00
_cell.angle_beta   90.00
_cell.angle_gamma   90.00
#
_symmetry.space_group_name_H-M   'P 1'
#
loop_
_entity.id
_entity.type
_entity.pdbx_description
1 polymer ?
#
loop_
_entity_poly.entity_id
_entity_poly.type
_entity_poly.pdbx_seq_one_letter_code
_entity_poly.pdbx_strand_id
1 'polypeptide(L)'
;MVFIILILTPLFTHFYLSNIERNSNHITHNAHSHIDLPEDLNAMKEPDLRVSVEELMRIKGSVLSELRDMEHKRQKLLFEIQTCTKNIEELKQELTHQQTNLNRLKISVEQAQVAQREALQQNTPDLALPKRLTANEFPPILPSLSPPLTKFCRMFSCFDHSRCSLTSGFPVYLYDPDQFPVMNDGWDVDGFLKTTLKQTLGYNPHLTNDPKEACIFVVLVGEALKDVDDVSENVGNHLNLPALDSNALKRLPYWGGDGRNHVLLNLARRDLTATSGDIFSLVDTGKAILVQSTFSLKTFRSDFDLIVSPVLGPPGGDVWQECPQMLPARRKYLLTFQGEIKINKGTPTNPSHVDDLDKEHVELDKFIVEHLKELAKTSTADR
;
A
#
# COMPACT_ATOMS: atom_id res chain seq x y z
N MET A 1 7.35 43.77 45.73
CA MET A 1 8.40 44.26 44.81
C MET A 1 7.86 45.20 43.72
N VAL A 2 6.71 44.94 43.10
CA VAL A 2 6.15 45.80 42.03
C VAL A 2 5.84 47.24 42.50
N PHE A 3 5.34 47.41 43.73
CA PHE A 3 5.06 48.73 44.32
C PHE A 3 6.31 49.60 44.52
N ILE A 4 7.46 48.98 44.81
CA ILE A 4 8.73 49.70 45.02
C ILE A 4 9.27 50.22 43.69
N ILE A 5 9.10 49.45 42.62
CA ILE A 5 9.50 49.83 41.25
C ILE A 5 8.64 51.01 40.75
N LEU A 6 7.33 51.01 41.03
CA LEU A 6 6.40 52.07 40.62
C LEU A 6 6.69 53.43 41.26
N ILE A 7 7.32 53.45 42.44
CA ILE A 7 7.66 54.69 43.16
C ILE A 7 9.09 55.14 42.84
N LEU A 8 10.05 54.21 42.73
CA LEU A 8 11.45 54.57 42.49
C LEU A 8 11.71 55.03 41.04
N THR A 9 11.02 54.44 40.06
CA THR A 9 11.21 54.82 38.65
C THR A 9 10.86 56.30 38.35
N PRO A 10 9.72 56.88 38.80
CA PRO A 10 9.44 58.30 38.57
C PRO A 10 10.37 59.24 39.38
N LEU A 11 10.84 58.81 40.56
CA LEU A 11 11.79 59.59 41.35
C LEU A 11 13.17 59.67 40.69
N PHE A 12 13.66 58.55 40.14
CA PHE A 12 14.93 58.51 39.41
C PHE A 12 14.86 59.30 38.10
N THR A 13 13.75 59.24 37.36
CA THR A 13 13.59 60.03 36.13
C THR A 13 13.49 61.52 36.43
N HIS A 14 12.76 61.93 37.48
CA HIS A 14 12.68 63.33 37.89
C HIS A 14 14.04 63.88 38.35
N PHE A 15 14.82 63.08 39.09
CA PHE A 15 16.17 63.46 39.51
C PHE A 15 17.10 63.68 38.32
N TYR A 16 17.07 62.80 37.32
CA TYR A 16 17.91 62.93 36.13
C TYR A 16 17.51 64.10 35.22
N LEU A 17 16.20 64.32 35.02
CA LEU A 17 15.69 65.45 34.24
C LEU A 17 16.04 66.80 34.90
N SER A 18 15.89 66.90 36.22
CA SER A 18 16.25 68.12 36.96
C SER A 18 17.76 68.43 36.91
N ASN A 19 18.61 67.40 36.88
CA ASN A 19 20.05 67.59 36.81
C ASN A 19 20.52 68.02 35.40
N ILE A 20 19.80 67.58 34.36
CA ILE A 20 20.04 68.02 32.98
C ILE A 20 19.58 69.47 32.76
N GLU A 21 18.46 69.89 33.36
CA GLU A 21 17.97 71.27 33.31
C GLU A 21 18.88 72.24 34.07
N ARG A 22 19.50 71.81 35.18
CA ARG A 22 20.52 72.60 35.90
C ARG A 22 21.78 72.85 35.07
N ASN A 23 22.15 71.93 34.18
CA ASN A 23 23.31 72.09 33.29
C ASN A 23 23.00 72.79 31.96
N SER A 24 21.73 73.01 31.59
CA SER A 24 21.38 73.75 30.35
C SER A 24 21.27 75.26 30.52
N ASN A 25 21.26 75.78 31.75
CA ASN A 25 21.14 77.22 32.02
C ASN A 25 22.45 78.03 31.86
N HIS A 26 23.48 77.44 31.24
CA HIS A 26 24.76 78.10 31.01
C HIS A 26 25.18 78.07 29.53
N ILE A 27 24.28 78.47 28.64
CA ILE A 27 24.63 78.83 27.26
C ILE A 27 24.14 80.26 27.02
N THR A 28 24.99 81.21 27.37
CA THR A 28 24.85 82.62 27.03
C THR A 28 25.00 82.79 25.53
N HIS A 29 23.94 83.25 24.86
CA HIS A 29 23.96 83.66 23.47
C HIS A 29 24.88 84.89 23.27
N ASN A 30 26.16 84.65 22.96
CA ASN A 30 27.05 85.69 22.45
C ASN A 30 26.87 85.81 20.93
N ALA A 31 25.87 86.60 20.51
CA ALA A 31 25.72 87.06 19.14
C ALA A 31 25.86 88.59 19.12
N HIS A 32 27.08 89.07 19.36
CA HIS A 32 27.44 90.46 19.07
C HIS A 32 27.91 90.54 17.62
N SER A 33 27.01 90.93 16.72
CA SER A 33 27.35 91.43 15.39
C SER A 33 26.89 92.90 15.31
N HIS A 34 27.63 93.78 15.97
CA HIS A 34 27.58 95.21 15.67
C HIS A 34 28.84 95.51 14.86
N ILE A 35 28.66 95.54 13.54
CA ILE A 35 29.67 96.06 12.61
C ILE A 35 29.57 97.58 12.73
N ASP A 36 30.46 98.15 13.53
CA ASP A 36 30.67 99.60 13.53
C ASP A 36 31.32 99.98 12.20
N LEU A 37 30.69 100.97 11.55
CA LEU A 37 31.20 101.66 10.38
C LEU A 37 32.59 102.24 10.67
N PRO A 38 33.57 102.12 9.75
CA PRO A 38 34.83 102.82 9.89
C PRO A 38 34.66 104.30 9.51
N GLU A 39 34.44 105.17 10.49
CA GLU A 39 34.74 106.59 10.39
C GLU A 39 36.23 106.80 10.72
N ASP A 40 37.08 106.56 9.72
CA ASP A 40 38.40 107.21 9.63
C ASP A 40 38.86 107.20 8.16
N LEU A 41 38.12 107.96 7.36
CA LEU A 41 38.57 108.44 6.06
C LEU A 41 39.27 109.78 6.26
N ASN A 42 40.54 109.72 6.65
CA ASN A 42 41.49 110.78 6.32
C ASN A 42 42.90 110.20 6.12
N ALA A 43 43.37 110.33 4.88
CA ALA A 43 44.71 110.06 4.37
C ALA A 43 45.04 108.62 3.97
N MET A 44 44.56 108.18 2.80
CA MET A 44 45.28 107.19 1.98
C MET A 44 44.99 107.37 0.48
N LYS A 45 46.02 107.21 -0.35
CA LYS A 45 46.08 107.66 -1.76
C LYS A 45 45.47 106.63 -2.73
N GLU A 46 45.02 107.17 -3.87
CA GLU A 46 44.26 106.56 -4.97
C GLU A 46 44.72 105.17 -5.54
N PRO A 47 46.00 104.75 -5.53
CA PRO A 47 46.38 103.43 -6.08
C PRO A 47 46.13 102.25 -5.12
N ASP A 48 46.14 102.46 -3.80
CA ASP A 48 45.87 101.40 -2.80
C ASP A 48 44.39 100.99 -2.81
N LEU A 49 43.49 101.93 -3.11
CA LEU A 49 42.06 101.66 -3.25
C LEU A 49 41.79 100.63 -4.36
N ARG A 50 42.53 100.68 -5.48
CA ARG A 50 42.28 99.78 -6.61
C ARG A 50 42.68 98.33 -6.29
N VAL A 51 43.82 98.14 -5.63
CA VAL A 51 44.31 96.81 -5.22
C VAL A 51 43.40 96.22 -4.15
N SER A 52 42.98 97.03 -3.17
CA SER A 52 42.06 96.58 -2.11
C SER A 52 40.67 96.22 -2.66
N VAL A 53 40.18 96.97 -3.65
CA VAL A 53 38.93 96.64 -4.37
C VAL A 53 39.06 95.33 -5.16
N GLU A 54 40.19 95.06 -5.78
CA GLU A 54 40.44 93.80 -6.50
C GLU A 54 40.53 92.59 -5.55
N GLU A 55 41.21 92.74 -4.41
CA GLU A 55 41.25 91.70 -3.37
C GLU A 55 39.86 91.45 -2.75
N LEU A 56 39.09 92.50 -2.45
CA LEU A 56 37.71 92.39 -1.97
C LEU A 56 36.82 91.68 -2.99
N MET A 57 36.99 91.93 -4.29
CA MET A 57 36.25 91.22 -5.34
C MET A 57 36.66 89.75 -5.45
N ARG A 58 37.94 89.42 -5.25
CA ARG A 58 38.42 88.02 -5.19
C ARG A 58 37.87 87.28 -3.98
N ILE A 59 37.93 87.91 -2.80
CA ILE A 59 37.37 87.36 -1.54
C ILE A 59 35.87 87.15 -1.70
N LYS A 60 35.14 88.13 -2.26
CA LYS A 60 33.72 88.01 -2.57
C LYS A 60 33.44 86.82 -3.50
N GLY A 61 34.25 86.62 -4.54
CA GLY A 61 34.13 85.46 -5.44
C GLY A 61 34.35 84.12 -4.74
N SER A 62 35.37 84.02 -3.88
CA SER A 62 35.68 82.82 -3.09
C SER A 62 34.58 82.50 -2.09
N VAL A 63 34.14 83.49 -1.32
CA VAL A 63 33.09 83.35 -0.31
C VAL A 63 31.77 82.98 -0.98
N LEU A 64 31.42 83.58 -2.13
CA LEU A 64 30.23 83.19 -2.89
C LEU A 64 30.29 81.74 -3.39
N SER A 65 31.46 81.27 -3.82
CA SER A 65 31.64 79.87 -4.22
C SER A 65 31.48 78.92 -3.04
N GLU A 66 32.12 79.20 -1.90
CA GLU A 66 31.97 78.40 -0.69
C GLU A 66 30.53 78.40 -0.17
N LEU A 67 29.85 79.56 -0.19
CA LEU A 67 28.46 79.66 0.22
C LEU A 67 27.55 78.81 -0.68
N ARG A 68 27.82 78.79 -1.99
CA ARG A 68 27.09 77.96 -2.95
C ARG A 68 27.33 76.47 -2.71
N ASP A 69 28.57 76.07 -2.42
CA ASP A 69 28.91 74.68 -2.11
C ASP A 69 28.31 74.23 -0.77
N MET A 70 28.27 75.11 0.23
CA MET A 70 27.62 74.86 1.51
C MET A 70 26.10 74.75 1.38
N GLU A 71 25.48 75.58 0.54
CA GLU A 71 24.04 75.48 0.23
C GLU A 71 23.72 74.18 -0.52
N HIS A 72 24.56 73.77 -1.48
CA HIS A 72 24.40 72.48 -2.16
C HIS A 72 24.52 71.29 -1.19
N LYS A 73 25.52 71.30 -0.28
CA LYS A 73 25.66 70.28 0.77
C LYS A 73 24.44 70.25 1.69
N ARG A 74 23.92 71.41 2.08
CA ARG A 74 22.72 71.51 2.90
C ARG A 74 21.51 70.91 2.20
N GLN A 75 21.29 71.23 0.92
CA GLN A 75 20.20 70.66 0.14
C GLN A 75 20.31 69.13 0.01
N LYS A 76 21.52 68.61 -0.19
CA LYS A 76 21.76 67.17 -0.21
C LYS A 76 21.42 66.49 1.13
N LEU A 77 21.87 67.05 2.25
CA LEU A 77 21.55 66.54 3.58
C LEU A 77 20.05 66.61 3.88
N LEU A 78 19.38 67.69 3.48
CA LEU A 78 17.92 67.80 3.62
C LEU A 78 17.17 66.73 2.80
N PHE A 79 17.64 66.43 1.60
CA PHE A 79 17.08 65.36 0.78
C PHE A 79 17.31 63.97 1.40
N GLU A 80 18.50 63.70 1.94
CA GLU A 80 18.81 62.46 2.66
C GLU A 80 17.94 62.31 3.93
N ILE A 81 17.74 63.38 4.69
CA ILE A 81 16.84 63.40 5.85
C ILE A 81 15.40 63.09 5.44
N GLN A 82 14.91 63.70 4.35
CA GLN A 82 13.57 63.42 3.84
C GLN A 82 13.41 61.95 3.39
N THR A 83 14.43 61.40 2.74
CA THR A 83 14.44 59.99 2.31
C THR A 83 14.45 59.05 3.51
N CYS A 84 15.31 59.29 4.51
CA CYS A 84 15.31 58.54 5.76
C CYS A 84 13.96 58.63 6.49
N THR A 85 13.35 59.81 6.52
CA THR A 85 12.04 60.00 7.16
C THR A 85 10.95 59.19 6.45
N LYS A 86 10.96 59.18 5.11
CA LYS A 86 10.04 58.36 4.31
C LYS A 86 10.24 56.87 4.58
N ASN A 87 11.49 56.40 4.59
CA ASN A 87 11.80 54.99 4.87
C ASN A 87 11.38 54.58 6.28
N ILE A 88 11.52 55.47 7.27
CA ILE A 88 11.04 55.24 8.65
C ILE A 88 9.52 55.06 8.65
N GLU A 89 8.79 55.88 7.90
CA GLU A 89 7.33 55.79 7.84
C GLU A 89 6.86 54.52 7.12
N GLU A 90 7.50 54.14 6.02
CA GLU A 90 7.25 52.86 5.33
C GLU A 90 7.51 51.66 6.25
N LEU A 91 8.64 51.65 6.96
CA LEU A 91 8.97 50.59 7.93
C LEU A 91 7.99 50.53 9.10
N LYS A 92 7.49 51.68 9.57
CA LYS A 92 6.44 51.72 10.60
C LYS A 92 5.15 51.11 10.09
N GLN A 93 4.72 51.46 8.88
CA GLN A 93 3.52 50.90 8.27
C GLN A 93 3.66 49.38 8.09
N GLU A 94 4.80 48.91 7.59
CA GLU A 94 5.08 47.48 7.46
C GLU A 94 5.06 46.77 8.82
N LEU A 95 5.66 47.36 9.85
CA LEU A 95 5.63 46.80 11.20
C LEU A 95 4.20 46.67 11.73
N THR A 96 3.35 47.68 11.51
CA THR A 96 1.94 47.58 11.90
C THR A 96 1.20 46.51 11.11
N HIS A 97 1.47 46.38 9.82
CA HIS A 97 0.88 45.33 8.97
C HIS A 97 1.27 43.94 9.47
N GLN A 98 2.56 43.69 9.69
CA GLN A 98 3.08 42.43 10.22
C GLN A 98 2.48 42.12 11.60
N GLN A 99 2.35 43.11 12.47
CA GLN A 99 1.72 42.94 13.79
C GLN A 99 0.25 42.51 13.67
N THR A 100 -0.51 43.10 12.74
CA THR A 100 -1.91 42.71 12.51
C THR A 100 -2.02 41.30 11.94
N ASN A 101 -1.14 40.91 11.01
CA ASN A 101 -1.10 39.56 10.44
C ASN A 101 -0.76 38.51 11.51
N LEU A 102 0.21 38.80 12.38
CA LEU A 102 0.60 37.91 13.48
C LEU A 102 -0.58 37.70 14.45
N ASN A 103 -1.28 38.78 14.82
CA ASN A 103 -2.46 38.68 15.68
C ASN A 103 -3.57 37.84 15.03
N ARG A 104 -3.83 38.02 13.73
CA ARG A 104 -4.81 37.22 12.99
C ARG A 104 -4.43 35.74 12.95
N LEU A 105 -3.15 35.44 12.69
CA LEU A 105 -2.65 34.07 12.66
C LEU A 105 -2.77 33.41 14.04
N LYS A 106 -2.44 34.14 15.11
CA LYS A 106 -2.58 33.65 16.49
C LYS A 106 -4.02 33.23 16.80
N ILE A 107 -5.00 34.06 16.45
CA ILE A 107 -6.42 33.75 16.64
C ILE A 107 -6.82 32.51 15.82
N SER A 108 -6.36 32.43 14.57
CA SER A 108 -6.66 31.28 13.70
C SER A 108 -6.10 29.97 14.26
N VAL A 109 -4.90 29.99 14.83
CA VAL A 109 -4.29 28.81 15.44
C VAL A 109 -5.05 28.39 16.69
N GLU A 110 -5.44 29.35 17.54
CA GLU A 110 -6.22 29.08 18.74
C GLU A 110 -7.59 28.49 18.38
N GLN A 111 -8.28 29.05 17.38
CA GLN A 111 -9.53 28.51 16.85
C GLN A 111 -9.36 27.08 16.30
N ALA A 112 -8.30 26.83 15.54
CA ALA A 112 -8.02 25.50 15.01
C ALA A 112 -7.76 24.47 16.12
N GLN A 113 -7.05 24.86 17.18
CA GLN A 113 -6.81 24.01 18.35
C GLN A 113 -8.09 23.71 19.12
N VAL A 114 -8.96 24.70 19.30
CA VAL A 114 -10.28 24.50 19.93
C VAL A 114 -11.13 23.56 19.09
N ALA A 115 -11.23 23.79 17.77
CA ALA A 115 -11.97 22.93 16.87
C ALA A 115 -11.46 21.47 16.87
N GLN A 116 -10.14 21.28 16.92
CA GLN A 116 -9.54 19.94 17.05
C GLN A 116 -9.93 19.28 18.37
N ARG A 117 -9.87 20.02 19.48
CA ARG A 117 -10.24 19.50 20.80
C ARG A 117 -11.72 19.15 20.87
N GLU A 118 -12.59 19.99 20.32
CA GLU A 118 -14.02 19.72 20.23
C GLU A 118 -14.30 18.49 19.36
N ALA A 119 -13.63 18.34 18.23
CA ALA A 119 -13.75 17.14 17.38
C ALA A 119 -13.34 15.85 18.11
N LEU A 120 -12.27 15.91 18.93
CA LEU A 120 -11.86 14.77 19.77
C LEU A 120 -12.84 14.52 20.93
N GLN A 121 -13.44 15.57 21.50
CA GLN A 121 -14.42 15.47 22.58
C GLN A 121 -15.81 15.04 22.10
N GLN A 122 -16.14 15.23 20.82
CA GLN A 122 -17.43 14.88 20.23
C GLN A 122 -17.71 13.37 20.16
N ASN A 123 -16.97 12.52 20.90
CA ASN A 123 -17.16 11.08 20.94
C ASN A 123 -17.27 10.49 19.54
N THR A 124 -16.26 10.76 18.69
CA THR A 124 -16.10 9.95 17.47
C THR A 124 -16.01 8.49 17.93
N PRO A 125 -16.95 7.61 17.54
CA PRO A 125 -16.90 6.22 17.95
C PRO A 125 -15.57 5.64 17.47
N ASP A 126 -14.91 4.86 18.33
CA ASP A 126 -13.70 4.14 17.94
C ASP A 126 -14.07 3.10 16.89
N LEU A 127 -13.90 3.46 15.63
CA LEU A 127 -14.14 2.60 14.48
C LEU A 127 -12.98 1.63 14.35
N ALA A 128 -12.99 0.60 15.20
CA ALA A 128 -12.11 -0.55 15.07
C ALA A 128 -12.70 -1.59 14.12
N LEU A 129 -11.81 -2.36 13.48
CA LEU A 129 -12.23 -3.57 12.77
C LEU A 129 -12.96 -4.51 13.75
N PRO A 130 -13.99 -5.24 13.31
CA PRO A 130 -14.60 -6.28 14.11
C PRO A 130 -13.54 -7.22 14.67
N LYS A 131 -13.70 -7.63 15.94
CA LYS A 131 -12.79 -8.58 16.57
C LYS A 131 -12.72 -9.86 15.73
N ARG A 132 -11.51 -10.36 15.54
CA ARG A 132 -11.29 -11.65 14.87
C ARG A 132 -11.79 -12.76 15.77
N LEU A 133 -12.70 -13.58 15.23
CA LEU A 133 -13.23 -14.74 15.92
C LEU A 133 -12.61 -15.99 15.29
N THR A 134 -11.60 -16.55 15.92
CA THR A 134 -10.96 -17.79 15.51
C THR A 134 -11.42 -18.95 16.39
N ALA A 135 -11.30 -20.17 15.87
CA ALA A 135 -11.42 -21.36 16.70
C ALA A 135 -10.24 -21.40 17.70
N ASN A 136 -10.46 -22.01 18.87
CA ASN A 136 -9.41 -22.16 19.89
C ASN A 136 -9.12 -23.63 20.25
N GLU A 137 -9.80 -24.55 19.57
CA GLU A 137 -9.77 -25.98 19.85
C GLU A 137 -9.37 -26.77 18.61
N PHE A 138 -8.86 -27.98 18.81
CA PHE A 138 -8.62 -28.89 17.70
C PHE A 138 -9.93 -29.41 17.12
N PRO A 139 -9.95 -29.84 15.85
CA PRO A 139 -11.12 -30.48 15.26
C PRO A 139 -11.57 -31.69 16.11
N PRO A 140 -12.85 -31.74 16.54
CA PRO A 140 -13.36 -32.90 17.26
C PRO A 140 -13.24 -34.17 16.40
N ILE A 141 -12.99 -35.31 17.03
CA ILE A 141 -12.91 -36.59 16.33
C ILE A 141 -14.34 -37.12 16.12
N LEU A 142 -14.73 -37.25 14.85
CA LEU A 142 -16.02 -37.78 14.42
C LEU A 142 -15.84 -39.08 13.62
N PRO A 143 -16.86 -39.96 13.58
CA PRO A 143 -16.79 -41.19 12.79
C PRO A 143 -16.72 -40.87 11.30
N SER A 144 -15.94 -41.65 10.55
CA SER A 144 -15.83 -41.51 9.10
C SER A 144 -17.18 -41.78 8.41
N LEU A 145 -17.47 -41.04 7.35
CA LEU A 145 -18.64 -41.27 6.51
C LEU A 145 -18.42 -42.50 5.62
N SER A 146 -19.49 -43.20 5.26
CA SER A 146 -19.41 -44.27 4.26
C SER A 146 -19.10 -43.69 2.87
N PRO A 147 -18.28 -44.35 2.02
CA PRO A 147 -17.92 -43.88 0.68
C PRO A 147 -19.06 -43.46 -0.27
N PRO A 148 -20.26 -44.08 -0.29
CA PRO A 148 -21.34 -43.59 -1.14
C PRO A 148 -21.91 -42.24 -0.68
N LEU A 149 -21.87 -41.94 0.63
CA LEU A 149 -22.37 -40.69 1.19
C LEU A 149 -21.41 -39.52 0.92
N THR A 150 -20.10 -39.77 0.77
CA THR A 150 -19.11 -38.71 0.51
C THR A 150 -19.29 -38.06 -0.86
N LYS A 151 -19.88 -38.78 -1.83
CA LYS A 151 -20.26 -38.24 -3.16
C LYS A 151 -21.33 -37.15 -3.09
N PHE A 152 -22.15 -37.17 -2.03
CA PHE A 152 -23.20 -36.18 -1.79
C PHE A 152 -22.75 -35.05 -0.86
N CYS A 153 -21.44 -34.95 -0.57
CA CYS A 153 -20.92 -33.84 0.20
C CYS A 153 -21.16 -32.51 -0.52
N ARG A 154 -21.60 -31.53 0.29
CA ARG A 154 -21.83 -30.15 -0.10
C ARG A 154 -21.32 -29.25 1.03
N MET A 155 -21.14 -27.97 0.74
CA MET A 155 -20.67 -27.00 1.73
C MET A 155 -21.55 -26.93 2.98
N PHE A 156 -22.85 -27.23 2.91
CA PHE A 156 -23.72 -27.23 4.08
C PHE A 156 -23.70 -28.53 4.90
N SER A 157 -23.25 -29.65 4.32
CA SER A 157 -23.36 -30.99 4.92
C SER A 157 -22.03 -31.59 5.36
N CYS A 158 -20.93 -31.18 4.73
CA CYS A 158 -19.60 -31.75 4.97
C CYS A 158 -18.55 -30.73 5.42
N PHE A 159 -18.85 -29.43 5.34
CA PHE A 159 -17.95 -28.38 5.80
C PHE A 159 -18.42 -27.79 7.13
N ASP A 160 -17.50 -27.61 8.06
CA ASP A 160 -17.73 -27.05 9.39
C ASP A 160 -17.49 -25.54 9.39
N HIS A 161 -18.56 -24.77 9.22
CA HIS A 161 -18.53 -23.31 9.21
C HIS A 161 -18.21 -22.70 10.58
N SER A 162 -18.32 -23.45 11.67
CA SER A 162 -18.07 -22.92 13.03
C SER A 162 -16.63 -22.45 13.23
N ARG A 163 -15.69 -23.03 12.47
CA ARG A 163 -14.26 -22.67 12.48
C ARG A 163 -13.90 -21.51 11.55
N CYS A 164 -14.81 -21.16 10.65
CA CYS A 164 -14.57 -20.27 9.52
C CYS A 164 -15.45 -19.02 9.62
N SER A 165 -15.36 -18.31 10.75
CA SER A 165 -16.12 -17.08 10.94
C SER A 165 -15.73 -16.01 9.90
N LEU A 166 -16.67 -15.15 9.53
CA LEU A 166 -16.42 -14.07 8.58
C LEU A 166 -15.33 -13.09 9.04
N THR A 167 -15.13 -12.93 10.36
CA THR A 167 -14.11 -12.02 10.92
C THR A 167 -12.78 -12.73 11.24
N SER A 168 -12.69 -14.06 11.11
CA SER A 168 -11.48 -14.83 11.40
C SER A 168 -10.28 -14.42 10.53
N GLY A 169 -10.54 -13.89 9.33
CA GLY A 169 -9.51 -13.70 8.32
C GLY A 169 -9.13 -15.00 7.61
N PHE A 170 -9.95 -16.05 7.71
CA PHE A 170 -9.79 -17.33 7.00
C PHE A 170 -8.39 -17.97 7.15
N PRO A 171 -7.96 -18.27 8.39
CA PRO A 171 -6.65 -18.88 8.64
C PRO A 171 -6.55 -20.28 8.03
N VAL A 172 -5.44 -20.56 7.36
CA VAL A 172 -5.14 -21.80 6.63
C VAL A 172 -3.92 -22.46 7.26
N TYR A 173 -4.05 -23.71 7.65
CA TYR A 173 -2.92 -24.51 8.12
C TYR A 173 -2.42 -25.44 7.01
N LEU A 174 -1.12 -25.42 6.74
CA LEU A 174 -0.49 -26.30 5.76
C LEU A 174 0.19 -27.47 6.49
N TYR A 175 -0.16 -28.70 6.13
CA TYR A 175 0.61 -29.86 6.54
C TYR A 175 1.96 -29.88 5.83
N ASP A 176 3.03 -30.02 6.60
CA ASP A 176 4.35 -30.22 6.03
C ASP A 176 4.45 -31.63 5.41
N PRO A 177 4.58 -31.78 4.08
CA PRO A 177 4.62 -33.08 3.42
C PRO A 177 5.81 -33.94 3.87
N ASP A 178 6.88 -33.32 4.36
CA ASP A 178 8.08 -34.04 4.81
C ASP A 178 7.91 -34.60 6.24
N GLN A 179 7.02 -34.00 7.05
CA GLN A 179 6.69 -34.47 8.40
C GLN A 179 5.48 -35.41 8.41
N PHE A 180 4.53 -35.19 7.50
CA PHE A 180 3.26 -35.91 7.43
C PHE A 180 3.08 -36.51 6.03
N PRO A 181 3.86 -37.55 5.66
CA PRO A 181 3.70 -38.22 4.38
C PRO A 181 2.35 -38.95 4.34
N VAL A 182 1.60 -38.71 3.26
CA VAL A 182 0.29 -39.33 3.01
C VAL A 182 0.32 -40.33 1.84
N MET A 183 1.46 -40.47 1.20
CA MET A 183 1.68 -41.34 0.04
C MET A 183 2.08 -42.74 0.48
N ASN A 184 1.78 -43.76 -0.34
CA ASN A 184 2.27 -45.12 -0.12
C ASN A 184 3.76 -45.24 -0.46
N ASP A 185 4.43 -46.24 0.12
CA ASP A 185 5.85 -46.52 -0.11
C ASP A 185 6.16 -46.67 -1.61
N GLY A 186 7.17 -45.94 -2.09
CA GLY A 186 7.58 -45.88 -3.50
C GLY A 186 6.89 -44.78 -4.31
N TRP A 187 6.08 -43.94 -3.67
CA TRP A 187 5.53 -42.71 -4.25
C TRP A 187 5.94 -41.50 -3.42
N ASP A 188 6.46 -40.46 -4.08
CA ASP A 188 6.67 -39.16 -3.45
C ASP A 188 5.98 -38.03 -4.23
N VAL A 189 5.62 -36.98 -3.49
CA VAL A 189 5.17 -35.74 -4.08
C VAL A 189 6.36 -35.03 -4.72
N ASP A 190 6.18 -34.61 -5.97
CA ASP A 190 7.18 -33.86 -6.72
C ASP A 190 7.80 -32.68 -5.91
N GLY A 191 9.13 -32.69 -5.78
CA GLY A 191 9.86 -31.74 -4.93
C GLY A 191 9.73 -30.27 -5.36
N PHE A 192 9.48 -30.02 -6.65
CA PHE A 192 9.17 -28.68 -7.14
C PHE A 192 7.81 -28.19 -6.62
N LEU A 193 6.77 -29.05 -6.60
CA LEU A 193 5.48 -28.71 -6.00
C LEU A 193 5.62 -28.41 -4.51
N LYS A 194 6.35 -29.26 -3.77
CA LYS A 194 6.64 -29.02 -2.34
C LYS A 194 7.25 -27.63 -2.12
N THR A 195 8.29 -27.30 -2.89
CA THR A 195 9.01 -26.02 -2.77
C THR A 195 8.14 -24.83 -3.17
N THR A 196 7.48 -24.91 -4.33
CA THR A 196 6.65 -23.84 -4.88
C THR A 196 5.47 -23.52 -3.99
N LEU A 197 4.82 -24.55 -3.44
CA LEU A 197 3.68 -24.36 -2.54
C LEU A 197 4.11 -23.77 -1.20
N LYS A 198 5.18 -24.30 -0.60
CA LYS A 198 5.76 -23.73 0.65
C LYS A 198 6.14 -22.26 0.47
N GLN A 199 6.78 -21.91 -0.66
CA GLN A 199 7.12 -20.51 -0.97
C GLN A 199 5.88 -19.64 -1.17
N THR A 200 4.91 -20.09 -1.98
CA THR A 200 3.73 -19.29 -2.33
C THR A 200 2.82 -19.07 -1.12
N LEU A 201 2.58 -20.12 -0.32
CA LEU A 201 1.78 -20.01 0.90
C LEU A 201 2.53 -19.26 2.01
N GLY A 202 3.87 -19.31 2.03
CA GLY A 202 4.68 -18.58 3.00
C GLY A 202 4.50 -17.05 2.95
N TYR A 203 4.16 -16.49 1.79
CA TYR A 203 3.82 -15.07 1.64
C TYR A 203 2.33 -14.77 1.82
N ASN A 204 1.48 -15.79 1.97
CA ASN A 204 0.05 -15.61 2.06
C ASN A 204 -0.34 -15.17 3.48
N PRO A 205 -1.03 -14.02 3.66
CA PRO A 205 -1.42 -13.53 4.98
C PRO A 205 -2.45 -14.42 5.70
N HIS A 206 -3.06 -15.36 4.98
CA HIS A 206 -3.99 -16.34 5.54
C HIS A 206 -3.28 -17.56 6.13
N LEU A 207 -1.98 -17.77 5.90
CA LEU A 207 -1.26 -18.90 6.46
C LEU A 207 -1.10 -18.75 7.99
N THR A 208 -1.43 -19.79 8.74
CA THR A 208 -1.18 -19.87 10.18
C THR A 208 -0.26 -21.04 10.55
N ASN A 209 0.55 -20.83 11.58
CA ASN A 209 1.35 -21.88 12.21
C ASN A 209 0.59 -22.58 13.35
N ASP A 210 -0.50 -21.98 13.86
CA ASP A 210 -1.31 -22.58 14.92
C ASP A 210 -2.49 -23.37 14.30
N PRO A 211 -2.49 -24.71 14.38
CA PRO A 211 -3.58 -25.53 13.87
C PRO A 211 -4.91 -25.31 14.61
N LYS A 212 -4.91 -24.75 15.82
CA LYS A 212 -6.14 -24.54 16.60
C LYS A 212 -7.00 -23.41 16.05
N GLU A 213 -6.37 -22.36 15.51
CA GLU A 213 -7.09 -21.24 14.90
C GLU A 213 -7.49 -21.49 13.45
N ALA A 214 -6.89 -22.50 12.80
CA ALA A 214 -7.12 -22.82 11.40
C ALA A 214 -8.60 -23.10 11.09
N CYS A 215 -9.09 -22.42 10.06
CA CYS A 215 -10.39 -22.63 9.45
C CYS A 215 -10.34 -23.83 8.50
N ILE A 216 -9.30 -23.91 7.66
CA ILE A 216 -9.06 -25.05 6.76
C ILE A 216 -7.66 -25.62 6.91
N PHE A 217 -7.53 -26.91 6.59
CA PHE A 217 -6.28 -27.65 6.61
C PHE A 217 -5.94 -28.10 5.20
N VAL A 218 -4.74 -27.77 4.73
CA VAL A 218 -4.30 -28.06 3.37
C VAL A 218 -3.30 -29.21 3.40
N VAL A 219 -3.59 -30.26 2.64
CA VAL A 219 -2.73 -31.43 2.46
C VAL A 219 -2.29 -31.48 1.01
N LEU A 220 -0.98 -31.51 0.76
CA LEU A 220 -0.43 -31.70 -0.57
C LEU A 220 -0.37 -33.20 -0.88
N VAL A 221 -1.11 -33.62 -1.89
CA VAL A 221 -1.13 -35.00 -2.40
C VAL A 221 -0.38 -35.08 -3.74
N GLY A 222 -0.51 -34.05 -4.59
CA GLY A 222 0.31 -33.79 -5.79
C GLY A 222 0.38 -34.88 -6.86
N GLU A 223 1.11 -34.57 -7.95
CA GLU A 223 1.47 -35.56 -8.98
C GLU A 223 2.50 -36.53 -8.38
N ALA A 224 2.00 -37.63 -7.85
CA ALA A 224 2.80 -38.70 -7.28
C ALA A 224 3.76 -39.24 -8.34
N LEU A 225 5.07 -39.10 -8.10
CA LEU A 225 6.09 -39.72 -8.92
C LEU A 225 6.47 -41.04 -8.27
N LYS A 226 6.54 -42.10 -9.09
CA LYS A 226 7.10 -43.36 -8.63
C LYS A 226 8.60 -43.16 -8.41
N ASP A 227 9.10 -43.44 -7.22
CA ASP A 227 10.53 -43.36 -6.93
C ASP A 227 11.26 -44.39 -7.78
N VAL A 228 11.99 -43.92 -8.78
CA VAL A 228 12.70 -44.76 -9.77
C VAL A 228 14.06 -45.22 -9.25
N ASP A 229 14.48 -44.72 -8.08
CA ASP A 229 15.81 -44.94 -7.53
C ASP A 229 15.92 -46.24 -6.69
N ASP A 230 14.79 -46.84 -6.29
CA ASP A 230 14.77 -48.14 -5.61
C ASP A 230 14.72 -49.31 -6.61
N VAL A 231 15.87 -49.56 -7.24
CA VAL A 231 16.16 -50.80 -8.01
C VAL A 231 16.39 -51.95 -7.02
N SER A 232 15.39 -52.28 -6.21
CA SER A 232 15.40 -53.51 -5.39
C SER A 232 14.41 -54.52 -5.98
N GLU A 233 14.86 -55.77 -6.11
CA GLU A 233 14.25 -56.88 -6.84
C GLU A 233 12.89 -57.38 -6.28
N ASN A 234 12.19 -56.58 -5.46
CA ASN A 234 10.86 -56.88 -4.90
C ASN A 234 9.72 -56.26 -5.74
N VAL A 235 9.92 -56.13 -7.05
CA VAL A 235 9.09 -55.39 -8.01
C VAL A 235 7.68 -55.99 -8.19
N GLY A 236 7.40 -57.19 -7.68
CA GLY A 236 6.12 -57.88 -7.90
C GLY A 236 4.90 -57.31 -7.16
N ASN A 237 5.08 -56.71 -5.97
CA ASN A 237 3.94 -56.37 -5.08
C ASN A 237 3.63 -54.87 -4.99
N HIS A 238 4.56 -53.98 -5.35
CA HIS A 238 4.35 -52.52 -5.32
C HIS A 238 3.61 -51.99 -6.56
N LEU A 239 3.34 -52.83 -7.56
CA LEU A 239 2.71 -52.43 -8.83
C LEU A 239 1.20 -52.21 -8.74
N ASN A 240 0.54 -52.59 -7.64
CA ASN A 240 -0.92 -52.58 -7.51
C ASN A 240 -1.46 -51.67 -6.37
N LEU A 241 -0.59 -50.98 -5.63
CA LEU A 241 -1.02 -50.06 -4.58
C LEU A 241 -1.39 -48.70 -5.19
N PRO A 242 -2.52 -48.09 -4.81
CA PRO A 242 -2.83 -46.71 -5.20
C PRO A 242 -1.74 -45.76 -4.69
N ALA A 243 -1.50 -44.63 -5.33
CA ALA A 243 -0.43 -43.72 -4.91
C ALA A 243 -0.66 -43.13 -3.50
N LEU A 244 -1.94 -42.90 -3.13
CA LEU A 244 -2.35 -42.27 -1.89
C LEU A 244 -2.76 -43.30 -0.82
N ASP A 245 -2.26 -43.17 0.41
CA ASP A 245 -2.64 -44.00 1.56
C ASP A 245 -3.81 -43.38 2.34
N SER A 246 -5.01 -43.99 2.24
CA SER A 246 -6.19 -43.59 3.01
C SER A 246 -5.96 -43.66 4.53
N ASN A 247 -5.15 -44.63 5.00
CA ASN A 247 -4.86 -44.75 6.42
C ASN A 247 -3.91 -43.65 6.88
N ALA A 248 -2.95 -43.24 6.06
CA ALA A 248 -2.07 -42.11 6.38
C ALA A 248 -2.86 -40.81 6.52
N LEU A 249 -3.83 -40.56 5.63
CA LEU A 249 -4.74 -39.41 5.77
C LEU A 249 -5.48 -39.44 7.11
N LYS A 250 -6.01 -40.60 7.50
CA LYS A 250 -6.73 -40.76 8.78
C LYS A 250 -5.83 -40.65 10.02
N ARG A 251 -4.52 -40.87 9.86
CA ARG A 251 -3.51 -40.70 10.92
C ARG A 251 -3.05 -39.25 11.09
N LEU A 252 -3.43 -38.33 10.20
CA LEU A 252 -3.06 -36.92 10.34
C LEU A 252 -3.57 -36.35 11.68
N PRO A 253 -2.74 -35.60 12.44
CA PRO A 253 -3.08 -35.17 13.79
C PRO A 253 -4.39 -34.37 13.94
N TYR A 254 -4.79 -33.66 12.88
CA TYR A 254 -5.96 -32.77 12.90
C TYR A 254 -7.05 -33.22 11.94
N TRP A 255 -6.98 -34.44 11.39
CA TRP A 255 -7.97 -34.99 10.45
C TRP A 255 -9.40 -34.98 10.99
N GLY A 256 -9.56 -35.05 12.31
CA GLY A 256 -10.87 -35.04 12.97
C GLY A 256 -11.69 -36.30 12.68
N GLY A 257 -11.06 -37.37 12.20
CA GLY A 257 -11.68 -38.67 11.90
C GLY A 257 -12.44 -38.75 10.58
N ASP A 258 -13.08 -37.65 10.14
CA ASP A 258 -13.91 -37.60 8.93
C ASP A 258 -13.40 -36.67 7.83
N GLY A 259 -12.30 -35.93 8.03
CA GLY A 259 -11.69 -35.08 7.00
C GLY A 259 -12.40 -33.76 6.72
N ARG A 260 -13.34 -33.33 7.59
CA ARG A 260 -13.99 -32.02 7.44
C ARG A 260 -12.97 -30.88 7.44
N ASN A 261 -13.25 -29.83 6.67
CA ASN A 261 -12.39 -28.65 6.49
C ASN A 261 -10.97 -28.96 5.95
N HIS A 262 -10.71 -30.19 5.52
CA HIS A 262 -9.47 -30.53 4.84
C HIS A 262 -9.61 -30.30 3.34
N VAL A 263 -8.54 -29.84 2.72
CA VAL A 263 -8.41 -29.59 1.29
C VAL A 263 -7.25 -30.42 0.79
N LEU A 264 -7.54 -31.41 -0.06
CA LEU A 264 -6.54 -32.26 -0.68
C LEU A 264 -6.14 -31.65 -2.02
N LEU A 265 -4.90 -31.16 -2.12
CA LEU A 265 -4.36 -30.55 -3.32
C LEU A 265 -3.63 -31.59 -4.18
N ASN A 266 -4.16 -31.89 -5.35
CA ASN A 266 -3.48 -32.64 -6.41
C ASN A 266 -3.30 -31.74 -7.64
N LEU A 267 -2.12 -31.14 -7.75
CA LEU A 267 -1.78 -30.22 -8.83
C LEU A 267 -1.02 -30.98 -9.91
N ALA A 268 -1.62 -31.12 -11.09
CA ALA A 268 -0.97 -31.78 -12.22
C ALA A 268 0.13 -30.90 -12.81
N ARG A 269 1.25 -31.50 -13.25
CA ARG A 269 2.30 -30.80 -14.01
C ARG A 269 2.61 -31.47 -15.35
N ARG A 270 2.70 -32.80 -15.42
CA ARG A 270 3.15 -33.50 -16.63
C ARG A 270 2.01 -34.20 -17.36
N ASP A 271 1.16 -34.93 -16.64
CA ASP A 271 0.03 -35.65 -17.24
C ASP A 271 -1.32 -34.99 -16.93
N LEU A 272 -1.94 -34.41 -17.97
CA LEU A 272 -3.28 -33.83 -17.92
C LEU A 272 -4.35 -34.76 -18.50
N THR A 273 -4.00 -35.99 -18.87
CA THR A 273 -4.97 -36.92 -19.43
C THR A 273 -5.84 -37.48 -18.33
N ALA A 274 -7.17 -37.53 -18.55
CA ALA A 274 -8.08 -38.20 -17.61
C ALA A 274 -7.86 -39.73 -17.52
N THR A 275 -6.99 -40.27 -18.38
CA THR A 275 -6.62 -41.69 -18.47
C THR A 275 -5.50 -42.10 -17.53
N SER A 276 -4.73 -41.16 -16.98
CA SER A 276 -3.63 -41.45 -16.04
C SER A 276 -4.12 -41.95 -14.67
N GLY A 277 -5.44 -41.95 -14.45
CA GLY A 277 -6.08 -42.40 -13.21
C GLY A 277 -6.24 -41.24 -12.23
N ASP A 278 -7.46 -41.10 -11.68
CA ASP A 278 -7.71 -40.17 -10.58
C ASP A 278 -7.06 -40.74 -9.31
N ILE A 279 -6.10 -40.03 -8.73
CA ILE A 279 -5.40 -40.43 -7.49
C ILE A 279 -6.36 -40.66 -6.31
N PHE A 280 -7.53 -40.03 -6.33
CA PHE A 280 -8.57 -40.21 -5.32
C PHE A 280 -9.54 -41.35 -5.66
N SER A 281 -9.42 -41.97 -6.84
CA SER A 281 -10.22 -43.13 -7.19
C SER A 281 -9.90 -44.28 -6.22
N LEU A 282 -10.96 -44.85 -5.62
CA LEU A 282 -10.88 -45.93 -4.62
C LEU A 282 -10.24 -45.54 -3.27
N VAL A 283 -9.95 -44.26 -3.03
CA VAL A 283 -9.44 -43.77 -1.74
C VAL A 283 -10.57 -43.13 -0.94
N ASP A 284 -10.72 -43.52 0.32
CA ASP A 284 -11.63 -42.84 1.24
C ASP A 284 -10.98 -41.55 1.75
N THR A 285 -11.43 -40.42 1.19
CA THR A 285 -11.03 -39.05 1.54
C THR A 285 -11.99 -38.40 2.53
N GLY A 286 -13.03 -39.11 2.99
CA GLY A 286 -14.04 -38.60 3.89
C GLY A 286 -14.78 -37.37 3.34
N LYS A 287 -14.83 -36.31 4.16
CA LYS A 287 -15.47 -35.02 3.88
C LYS A 287 -14.50 -33.98 3.31
N ALA A 288 -13.27 -34.36 3.00
CA ALA A 288 -12.29 -33.41 2.47
C ALA A 288 -12.72 -32.88 1.10
N ILE A 289 -12.43 -31.61 0.85
CA ILE A 289 -12.56 -30.96 -0.45
C ILE A 289 -11.42 -31.44 -1.34
N LEU A 290 -11.75 -31.87 -2.56
CA LEU A 290 -10.76 -32.30 -3.54
C LEU A 290 -10.46 -31.16 -4.49
N VAL A 291 -9.18 -30.92 -4.72
CA VAL A 291 -8.71 -29.88 -5.64
C VAL A 291 -7.78 -30.54 -6.65
N GLN A 292 -8.22 -30.61 -7.89
CA GLN A 292 -7.48 -31.29 -8.97
C GLN A 292 -7.52 -30.46 -10.26
N SER A 293 -6.56 -30.72 -11.15
CA SER A 293 -6.60 -30.14 -12.50
C SER A 293 -7.55 -30.85 -13.45
N THR A 294 -7.85 -32.12 -13.17
CA THR A 294 -8.73 -32.95 -13.98
C THR A 294 -9.64 -33.76 -13.07
N PHE A 295 -10.89 -33.97 -13.49
CA PHE A 295 -11.86 -34.80 -12.79
C PHE A 295 -12.63 -35.69 -13.76
N SER A 296 -13.08 -36.85 -13.27
CA SER A 296 -14.17 -37.56 -13.91
C SER A 296 -15.50 -36.89 -13.54
N LEU A 297 -16.41 -36.75 -14.51
CA LEU A 297 -17.73 -36.15 -14.29
C LEU A 297 -18.51 -36.85 -13.17
N LYS A 298 -18.31 -38.16 -12.99
CA LYS A 298 -19.00 -38.96 -11.97
C LYS A 298 -18.42 -38.79 -10.55
N THR A 299 -17.20 -38.27 -10.41
CA THR A 299 -16.52 -38.09 -9.12
C THR A 299 -16.54 -36.64 -8.67
N PHE A 300 -16.58 -35.69 -9.59
CA PHE A 300 -16.62 -34.26 -9.30
C PHE A 300 -17.88 -33.85 -8.53
N ARG A 301 -17.70 -33.25 -7.35
CA ARG A 301 -18.80 -32.68 -6.56
C ARG A 301 -18.90 -31.19 -6.82
N SER A 302 -19.88 -30.80 -7.65
CA SER A 302 -20.17 -29.39 -7.93
C SER A 302 -20.36 -28.58 -6.65
N ASP A 303 -19.83 -27.36 -6.66
CA ASP A 303 -19.88 -26.39 -5.56
C ASP A 303 -19.24 -26.87 -4.24
N PHE A 304 -18.42 -27.93 -4.33
CA PHE A 304 -17.70 -28.49 -3.20
C PHE A 304 -16.22 -28.72 -3.54
N ASP A 305 -15.97 -29.46 -4.62
CA ASP A 305 -14.63 -29.68 -5.17
C ASP A 305 -14.23 -28.54 -6.13
N LEU A 306 -12.92 -28.35 -6.33
CA LEU A 306 -12.41 -27.27 -7.17
C LEU A 306 -11.51 -27.79 -8.30
N ILE A 307 -11.75 -27.29 -9.50
CA ILE A 307 -10.88 -27.50 -10.66
C ILE A 307 -9.86 -26.37 -10.70
N VAL A 308 -8.58 -26.70 -10.69
CA VAL A 308 -7.48 -25.72 -10.71
C VAL A 308 -6.54 -25.95 -11.87
N SER A 309 -6.05 -24.87 -12.48
CA SER A 309 -5.06 -24.98 -13.55
C SER A 309 -3.80 -25.75 -13.10
N PRO A 310 -3.15 -26.48 -14.02
CA PRO A 310 -1.88 -27.14 -13.72
C PRO A 310 -0.79 -26.15 -13.36
N VAL A 311 0.20 -26.64 -12.61
CA VAL A 311 1.35 -25.83 -12.21
C VAL A 311 2.42 -25.91 -13.30
N LEU A 312 2.39 -24.94 -14.20
CA LEU A 312 3.28 -24.90 -15.38
C LEU A 312 4.70 -24.39 -15.07
N GLY A 313 4.89 -23.65 -13.98
CA GLY A 313 6.18 -23.07 -13.65
C GLY A 313 6.20 -22.32 -12.31
N PRO A 314 7.36 -21.78 -11.91
CA PRO A 314 7.52 -21.13 -10.62
C PRO A 314 6.76 -19.78 -10.56
N PRO A 315 6.49 -19.27 -9.35
CA PRO A 315 5.90 -17.95 -9.18
C PRO A 315 6.78 -16.88 -9.85
N GLY A 316 6.20 -16.09 -10.76
CA GLY A 316 6.94 -15.03 -11.46
C GLY A 316 7.91 -15.50 -12.56
N GLY A 317 7.92 -16.78 -12.93
CA GLY A 317 8.71 -17.28 -14.07
C GLY A 317 8.20 -16.86 -15.45
N ASP A 318 8.95 -17.20 -16.49
CA ASP A 318 8.69 -16.77 -17.88
C ASP A 318 7.34 -17.27 -18.44
N VAL A 319 6.81 -18.38 -17.90
CA VAL A 319 5.50 -18.93 -18.27
C VAL A 319 4.36 -17.92 -18.13
N TRP A 320 4.47 -16.95 -17.21
CA TRP A 320 3.45 -15.91 -17.02
C TRP A 320 3.42 -14.88 -18.15
N GLN A 321 4.53 -14.72 -18.89
CA GLN A 321 4.58 -13.84 -20.07
C GLN A 321 3.83 -14.47 -21.26
N GLU A 322 3.80 -15.80 -21.33
CA GLU A 322 3.09 -16.57 -22.34
C GLU A 322 1.63 -16.83 -21.97
N CYS A 323 1.26 -16.67 -20.69
CA CYS A 323 -0.12 -16.82 -20.25
C CYS A 323 -1.06 -15.78 -20.91
N PRO A 324 -2.28 -16.19 -21.28
CA PRO A 324 -3.27 -15.27 -21.80
C PRO A 324 -3.64 -14.21 -20.75
N GLN A 325 -3.97 -13.01 -21.22
CA GLN A 325 -4.45 -11.90 -20.40
C GLN A 325 -5.57 -12.37 -19.44
N MET A 326 -5.39 -12.21 -18.12
CA MET A 326 -6.37 -12.69 -17.15
C MET A 326 -7.69 -11.89 -17.18
N LEU A 327 -7.64 -10.60 -17.51
CA LEU A 327 -8.81 -9.74 -17.58
C LEU A 327 -9.62 -10.00 -18.86
N PRO A 328 -10.91 -10.39 -18.76
CA PRO A 328 -11.74 -10.69 -19.93
C PRO A 328 -11.75 -9.57 -20.97
N ALA A 329 -11.78 -8.30 -20.54
CA ALA A 329 -11.78 -7.12 -21.42
C ALA A 329 -10.52 -6.97 -22.29
N ARG A 330 -9.40 -7.59 -21.90
CA ARG A 330 -8.14 -7.56 -22.67
C ARG A 330 -7.97 -8.77 -23.58
N ARG A 331 -8.89 -9.74 -23.52
CA ARG A 331 -8.81 -10.95 -24.34
C ARG A 331 -9.42 -10.70 -25.70
N LYS A 332 -8.78 -11.22 -26.74
CA LYS A 332 -9.35 -11.25 -28.10
C LYS A 332 -10.56 -12.19 -28.18
N TYR A 333 -10.56 -13.28 -27.41
CA TYR A 333 -11.63 -14.26 -27.34
C TYR A 333 -12.11 -14.38 -25.89
N LEU A 334 -13.44 -14.33 -25.67
CA LEU A 334 -14.03 -14.46 -24.34
C LEU A 334 -13.87 -15.89 -23.79
N LEU A 335 -14.00 -16.89 -24.67
CA LEU A 335 -13.89 -18.30 -24.38
C LEU A 335 -13.01 -18.99 -25.43
N THR A 336 -12.18 -19.93 -24.99
CA THR A 336 -11.38 -20.82 -25.85
C THR A 336 -11.63 -22.26 -25.42
N PHE A 337 -11.88 -23.14 -26.38
CA PHE A 337 -12.13 -24.56 -26.13
C PHE A 337 -11.10 -25.41 -26.88
N GLN A 338 -10.56 -26.41 -26.18
CA GLN A 338 -9.74 -27.47 -26.75
C GLN A 338 -10.27 -28.80 -26.21
N GLY A 339 -10.49 -29.76 -27.10
CA GLY A 339 -11.01 -31.07 -26.75
C GLY A 339 -10.57 -32.13 -27.75
N GLU A 340 -10.62 -33.38 -27.31
CA GLU A 340 -10.32 -34.57 -28.11
C GLU A 340 -11.55 -35.48 -28.10
N ILE A 341 -11.97 -35.95 -29.28
CA ILE A 341 -13.00 -36.98 -29.41
C ILE A 341 -12.29 -38.31 -29.60
N LYS A 342 -12.40 -39.19 -28.59
CA LYS A 342 -11.86 -40.53 -28.67
C LYS A 342 -12.84 -41.40 -29.45
N ILE A 343 -12.52 -41.66 -30.72
CA ILE A 343 -13.27 -42.63 -31.52
C ILE A 343 -12.97 -44.01 -30.94
N ASN A 344 -13.93 -44.61 -30.25
CA ASN A 344 -13.86 -46.01 -29.82
C ASN A 344 -13.83 -46.87 -31.09
N LYS A 345 -12.63 -47.21 -31.58
CA LYS A 345 -12.45 -48.25 -32.58
C LYS A 345 -12.67 -49.59 -31.87
N GLY A 346 -13.94 -49.93 -31.65
CA GLY A 346 -14.32 -51.26 -31.20
C GLY A 346 -13.69 -52.28 -32.14
N THR A 347 -12.97 -53.25 -31.57
CA THR A 347 -12.60 -54.49 -32.25
C THR A 347 -13.86 -55.07 -32.89
N PRO A 348 -13.81 -55.56 -34.15
CA PRO A 348 -15.00 -56.01 -34.86
C PRO A 348 -15.52 -57.28 -34.18
N THR A 349 -16.44 -57.11 -33.23
CA THR A 349 -17.22 -58.20 -32.66
C THR A 349 -18.65 -57.99 -33.13
N ASN A 350 -19.06 -58.88 -34.03
CA ASN A 350 -20.40 -59.16 -34.56
C ASN A 350 -21.38 -57.99 -34.82
N PRO A 351 -21.88 -57.82 -36.06
CA PRO A 351 -22.66 -56.65 -36.49
C PRO A 351 -24.14 -56.65 -36.04
N SER A 352 -24.49 -57.31 -34.94
CA SER A 352 -25.90 -57.52 -34.55
C SER A 352 -26.32 -56.87 -33.23
N HIS A 353 -25.47 -56.11 -32.55
CA HIS A 353 -25.89 -55.28 -31.41
C HIS A 353 -24.98 -54.06 -31.29
N VAL A 354 -25.22 -53.05 -32.11
CA VAL A 354 -24.74 -51.69 -31.81
C VAL A 354 -25.72 -51.16 -30.78
N ASP A 355 -25.32 -51.16 -29.50
CA ASP A 355 -26.14 -50.68 -28.39
C ASP A 355 -26.61 -49.24 -28.67
N ASP A 356 -27.89 -48.96 -28.45
CA ASP A 356 -28.49 -47.63 -28.71
C ASP A 356 -27.77 -46.49 -27.95
N LEU A 357 -27.08 -46.82 -26.85
CA LEU A 357 -26.22 -45.92 -26.08
C LEU A 357 -25.02 -45.39 -26.90
N ASP A 358 -24.41 -46.22 -27.75
CA ASP A 358 -23.26 -45.79 -28.57
C ASP A 358 -23.71 -44.82 -29.67
N LYS A 359 -24.94 -44.96 -30.18
CA LYS A 359 -25.50 -44.00 -31.15
C LYS A 359 -25.82 -42.66 -30.49
N GLU A 360 -26.40 -42.67 -29.29
CA GLU A 360 -26.73 -41.45 -28.55
C GLU A 360 -25.46 -40.64 -28.20
N HIS A 361 -24.37 -41.31 -27.81
CA HIS A 361 -23.09 -40.66 -27.58
C HIS A 361 -22.48 -40.03 -28.85
N VAL A 362 -22.57 -40.72 -29.99
CA VAL A 362 -22.07 -40.20 -31.27
C VAL A 362 -22.89 -39.00 -31.76
N GLU A 363 -24.21 -39.00 -31.55
CA GLU A 363 -25.07 -37.86 -31.88
C GLU A 363 -24.78 -36.65 -30.98
N LEU A 364 -24.57 -36.87 -29.68
CA LEU A 364 -24.19 -35.82 -28.74
C LEU A 364 -22.83 -35.21 -29.08
N ASP A 365 -21.82 -36.02 -29.39
CA ASP A 365 -20.50 -35.55 -29.80
C ASP A 365 -20.59 -34.68 -31.06
N LYS A 366 -21.39 -35.13 -32.04
CA LYS A 366 -21.63 -34.36 -33.27
C LYS A 366 -22.31 -33.02 -32.97
N PHE A 367 -23.34 -33.03 -32.13
CA PHE A 367 -24.02 -31.81 -31.69
C PHE A 367 -23.05 -30.83 -31.02
N ILE A 368 -22.21 -31.31 -30.08
CA ILE A 368 -21.23 -30.48 -29.39
C ILE A 368 -20.26 -29.83 -30.38
N VAL A 369 -19.73 -30.60 -31.34
CA VAL A 369 -18.80 -30.07 -32.35
C VAL A 369 -19.46 -29.03 -33.24
N GLU A 370 -20.68 -29.27 -33.69
CA GLU A 370 -21.43 -28.32 -34.52
C GLU A 370 -21.72 -27.02 -33.74
N HIS A 371 -22.16 -27.14 -32.50
CA HIS A 371 -22.45 -26.00 -31.65
C HIS A 371 -21.21 -25.16 -31.33
N LEU A 372 -20.07 -25.80 -31.04
CA LEU A 372 -18.80 -25.08 -30.83
C LEU A 372 -18.33 -24.35 -32.09
N LYS A 373 -18.54 -24.94 -33.28
CA LYS A 373 -18.24 -24.27 -34.56
C LYS A 373 -19.17 -23.10 -34.84
N GLU A 374 -20.41 -23.17 -34.41
CA GLU A 374 -21.36 -22.06 -34.50
C GLU A 374 -20.95 -20.93 -33.55
N LEU A 375 -20.68 -21.24 -32.28
CA LEU A 375 -20.21 -20.29 -31.27
C LEU A 375 -18.94 -19.56 -31.72
N ALA A 376 -18.00 -20.24 -32.38
CA ALA A 376 -16.79 -19.62 -32.90
C ALA A 376 -17.04 -18.52 -33.94
N LYS A 377 -18.23 -18.48 -34.57
CA LYS A 377 -18.64 -17.44 -35.54
C LYS A 377 -19.41 -16.30 -34.89
N THR A 378 -19.87 -16.46 -33.65
CA THR A 378 -20.64 -15.44 -32.95
C THR A 378 -19.72 -14.33 -32.43
N SER A 379 -20.20 -13.09 -32.43
CA SER A 379 -19.57 -11.96 -31.75
C SER A 379 -20.38 -11.60 -30.52
N THR A 380 -19.72 -11.23 -29.42
CA THR A 380 -20.40 -10.62 -28.28
C THR A 380 -20.93 -9.24 -28.67
N ALA A 381 -22.12 -8.88 -28.20
CA ALA A 381 -22.75 -7.59 -28.51
C ALA A 381 -22.12 -6.39 -27.78
N ASP A 382 -21.08 -6.63 -26.97
CA ASP A 382 -20.37 -5.63 -26.18
C ASP A 382 -19.37 -4.84 -27.05
N ARG A 383 -19.88 -4.06 -28.00
CA ARG A 383 -19.08 -3.12 -28.80
C ARG A 383 -19.32 -1.68 -28.43
#